data_AF-A0A2S9YR50-F1
#
_entry.id   AF-A0A2S9YR50-F1
#
_cell.length_a   1.000
_cell.length_b   1.000
_cell.length_c   1.000
_cell.angle_alpha   90.00
_cell.angle_beta   90.00
_cell.angle_gamma   90.00
#
_symmetry.space_group_name_H-M   'P 1'
#
loop_
_entity.id
_entity.type
_entity.pdbx_description
1 polymer ?
#
loop_
_entity_poly.entity_id
_entity_poly.type
_entity_poly.pdbx_seq_one_letter_code
_entity_poly.pdbx_strand_id
1 'polypeptide(L)'
;MERHPRRTEDLVIPAALAQLLGSVRAACGVATPAELDVDRVRDVEAAMGTRLPEPILALLAADLEFLRDGLRMDLGEINGHSAQARESRARGDLVVFGAEPGGHVFHGFLIGAPDDRVAVFNTHGRSLQSFDVTTWLSDRVDQAGVEPAEAPPLQARLVRAAPKLPEGRRARHHKWGVGRVMTEEGTGPTRKVKIVFPEVGVKAVVARFLEFLDDVD
;
A
#
# COMPACT_ATOMS: atom_id res chain seq x y z
N MET A 1 -11.08 22.09 10.06
CA MET A 1 -10.31 20.98 10.65
C MET A 1 -9.01 20.88 9.87
N GLU A 2 -7.93 21.47 10.38
CA GLU A 2 -6.63 21.47 9.71
C GLU A 2 -6.11 20.03 9.62
N ARG A 3 -5.97 19.50 8.40
CA ARG A 3 -5.46 18.15 8.17
C ARG A 3 -3.93 18.22 8.14
N HIS A 4 -3.26 17.96 9.27
CA HIS A 4 -1.80 17.92 9.34
C HIS A 4 -1.23 16.79 8.47
N PRO A 5 -0.49 17.05 7.39
CA PRO A 5 -0.02 15.99 6.48
C PRO A 5 0.73 14.90 7.25
N ARG A 6 0.38 13.60 7.02
CA ARG A 6 1.04 12.44 7.66
C ARG A 6 2.55 12.53 7.51
N ARG A 7 3.33 12.26 8.54
CA ARG A 7 4.79 12.34 8.46
C ARG A 7 5.40 10.95 8.44
N THR A 8 6.72 10.89 8.24
CA THR A 8 7.47 9.67 8.55
C THR A 8 7.41 9.49 10.06
N GLU A 9 6.69 8.48 10.51
CA GLU A 9 6.42 8.23 11.93
C GLU A 9 6.01 6.77 12.14
N ASP A 10 6.18 6.31 13.38
CA ASP A 10 5.66 5.02 13.82
C ASP A 10 4.14 5.11 13.93
N LEU A 11 3.44 4.06 13.51
CA LEU A 11 1.99 3.97 13.62
C LEU A 11 1.60 3.66 15.07
N VAL A 12 0.64 4.41 15.59
CA VAL A 12 0.03 4.22 16.91
C VAL A 12 -1.14 3.25 16.77
N ILE A 13 -0.90 2.00 17.17
CA ILE A 13 -1.90 0.93 17.11
C ILE A 13 -2.16 0.32 18.50
N PRO A 14 -3.36 -0.26 18.72
CA PRO A 14 -3.66 -0.97 19.96
C PRO A 14 -2.61 -2.06 20.26
N ALA A 15 -2.17 -2.15 21.51
CA ALA A 15 -1.12 -3.09 21.93
C ALA A 15 -1.48 -4.56 21.62
N ALA A 16 -2.76 -4.92 21.79
CA ALA A 16 -3.24 -6.27 21.46
C ALA A 16 -3.12 -6.57 19.96
N LEU A 17 -3.46 -5.60 19.09
CA LEU A 17 -3.31 -5.74 17.65
C LEU A 17 -1.82 -5.83 17.27
N ALA A 18 -0.96 -4.98 17.84
CA ALA A 18 0.48 -5.02 17.59
C ALA A 18 1.07 -6.39 17.97
N GLN A 19 0.71 -6.92 19.13
CA GLN A 19 1.16 -8.24 19.59
C GLN A 19 0.69 -9.35 18.63
N LEU A 20 -0.59 -9.37 18.27
CA LEU A 20 -1.15 -10.37 17.36
C LEU A 20 -0.47 -10.31 15.98
N LEU A 21 -0.28 -9.12 15.43
CA LEU A 21 0.39 -8.94 14.15
C LEU A 21 1.85 -9.41 14.17
N GLY A 22 2.59 -9.12 15.24
CA GLY A 22 3.96 -9.61 15.41
C GLY A 22 4.02 -11.14 15.41
N SER A 23 3.15 -11.77 16.20
CA SER A 23 3.04 -13.23 16.32
C SER A 23 2.65 -13.92 15.01
N VAL A 24 1.69 -13.37 14.28
CA VAL A 24 1.21 -13.94 13.02
C VAL A 24 2.27 -13.76 11.92
N ARG A 25 2.94 -12.61 11.84
CA ARG A 25 4.05 -12.42 10.88
C ARG A 25 5.18 -13.41 11.11
N ALA A 26 5.54 -13.66 12.37
CA ALA A 26 6.55 -14.64 12.73
C ALA A 26 6.14 -16.06 12.30
N ALA A 27 4.88 -16.45 12.55
CA ALA A 27 4.35 -17.73 12.12
C ALA A 27 4.36 -17.91 10.59
N CYS A 28 4.08 -16.83 9.84
CA CYS A 28 4.13 -16.81 8.38
C CYS A 28 5.55 -16.63 7.80
N GLY A 29 6.59 -16.53 8.65
CA GLY A 29 7.98 -16.33 8.19
C GLY A 29 8.25 -14.97 7.53
N VAL A 30 7.42 -13.95 7.79
CA VAL A 30 7.55 -12.61 7.19
C VAL A 30 8.61 -11.81 7.93
N ALA A 31 9.84 -11.83 7.42
CA ALA A 31 11.00 -11.14 8.01
C ALA A 31 11.22 -9.70 7.51
N THR A 32 10.49 -9.25 6.49
CA THR A 32 10.62 -7.89 5.95
C THR A 32 10.20 -6.85 7.00
N PRO A 33 10.69 -5.60 6.91
CA PRO A 33 10.17 -4.51 7.75
C PRO A 33 8.69 -4.22 7.47
N ALA A 34 7.93 -3.86 8.50
CA ALA A 34 6.52 -3.48 8.39
C ALA A 34 6.38 -1.99 8.01
N GLU A 35 6.63 -1.70 6.74
CA GLU A 35 6.74 -0.33 6.24
C GLU A 35 5.74 -0.04 5.13
N LEU A 36 5.15 1.16 5.16
CA LEU A 36 4.36 1.68 4.06
C LEU A 36 4.95 2.99 3.54
N ASP A 37 4.86 3.19 2.23
CA ASP A 37 5.25 4.43 1.60
C ASP A 37 4.26 5.56 1.94
N VAL A 38 4.74 6.56 2.69
CA VAL A 38 3.95 7.71 3.16
C VAL A 38 3.35 8.50 2.01
N ASP A 39 4.04 8.61 0.87
CA ASP A 39 3.52 9.36 -0.27
C ASP A 39 2.38 8.59 -0.93
N ARG A 40 2.54 7.27 -1.10
CA ARG A 40 1.49 6.40 -1.64
C ARG A 40 0.26 6.34 -0.73
N VAL A 41 0.44 6.34 0.60
CA VAL A 41 -0.66 6.44 1.57
C VAL A 41 -1.39 7.77 1.41
N ARG A 42 -0.66 8.89 1.32
CA ARG A 42 -1.26 10.22 1.12
C ARG A 42 -2.05 10.31 -0.17
N ASP A 43 -1.56 9.72 -1.26
CA ASP A 43 -2.27 9.70 -2.54
C ASP A 43 -3.61 8.97 -2.44
N VAL A 44 -3.64 7.83 -1.74
CA VAL A 44 -4.88 7.08 -1.50
C VAL A 44 -5.83 7.84 -0.58
N GLU A 45 -5.33 8.41 0.52
CA GLU A 45 -6.14 9.24 1.43
C GLU A 45 -6.73 10.47 0.72
N ALA A 46 -5.95 11.11 -0.16
CA ALA A 46 -6.41 12.22 -0.98
C ALA A 46 -7.50 11.79 -1.97
N ALA A 47 -7.31 10.67 -2.67
CA ALA A 47 -8.29 10.12 -3.61
C ALA A 47 -9.61 9.74 -2.92
N MET A 48 -9.54 9.18 -1.71
CA MET A 48 -10.71 8.80 -0.92
C MET A 48 -11.35 9.97 -0.17
N GLY A 49 -10.67 11.11 -0.07
CA GLY A 49 -11.13 12.28 0.69
C GLY A 49 -11.13 12.09 2.21
N THR A 50 -10.55 10.99 2.72
CA THR A 50 -10.51 10.63 4.14
C THR A 50 -9.17 10.02 4.52
N ARG A 51 -8.87 9.97 5.83
CA ARG A 51 -7.70 9.25 6.33
C ARG A 51 -7.97 7.76 6.46
N LEU A 52 -6.93 6.97 6.27
CA LEU A 52 -6.90 5.57 6.65
C LEU A 52 -6.58 5.48 8.14
N PRO A 53 -7.36 4.74 8.95
CA PRO A 53 -7.03 4.51 10.35
C PRO A 53 -5.68 3.79 10.51
N GLU A 54 -4.94 4.09 11.57
CA GLU A 54 -3.62 3.50 11.80
C GLU A 54 -3.64 1.98 11.98
N PRO A 55 -4.66 1.37 12.62
CA PRO A 55 -4.83 -0.08 12.62
C PRO A 55 -4.91 -0.68 11.21
N ILE A 56 -5.59 0.00 10.26
CA ILE A 56 -5.71 -0.47 8.88
C ILE A 56 -4.37 -0.33 8.14
N LEU A 57 -3.64 0.76 8.37
CA LEU A 57 -2.28 0.91 7.83
C LEU A 57 -1.34 -0.17 8.37
N ALA A 58 -1.44 -0.54 9.65
CA ALA A 58 -0.64 -1.63 10.21
C ALA A 58 -1.00 -3.00 9.61
N LEU A 59 -2.29 -3.27 9.34
CA LEU A 59 -2.72 -4.48 8.61
C LEU A 59 -2.10 -4.54 7.21
N LEU A 60 -2.13 -3.44 6.47
CA LEU A 60 -1.51 -3.34 5.13
C LEU A 60 0.02 -3.50 5.19
N ALA A 61 0.67 -2.89 6.19
CA ALA A 61 2.11 -3.02 6.42
C ALA A 61 2.52 -4.43 6.88
N ALA A 62 1.57 -5.22 7.41
CA ALA A 62 1.81 -6.55 7.95
C ALA A 62 2.25 -7.56 6.88
N ASP A 63 1.90 -7.31 5.62
CA ASP A 63 2.24 -8.13 4.45
C ASP A 63 1.87 -9.62 4.57
N LEU A 64 0.75 -9.89 5.24
CA LEU A 64 0.26 -11.25 5.46
C LEU A 64 -0.39 -11.80 4.19
N GLU A 65 0.14 -12.90 3.66
CA GLU A 65 -0.30 -13.52 2.40
C GLU A 65 -1.79 -13.84 2.40
N PHE A 66 -2.33 -14.44 3.47
CA PHE A 66 -3.76 -14.77 3.53
C PHE A 66 -4.68 -13.53 3.54
N LEU A 67 -4.21 -12.35 3.97
CA LEU A 67 -4.96 -11.10 3.85
C LEU A 67 -4.83 -10.54 2.44
N ARG A 68 -3.62 -10.54 1.87
CA ARG A 68 -3.34 -10.06 0.52
C ARG A 68 -4.09 -10.89 -0.53
N ASP A 69 -4.03 -12.21 -0.46
CA ASP A 69 -4.61 -13.09 -1.47
C ASP A 69 -6.05 -13.44 -1.13
N GLY A 70 -6.33 -13.74 0.13
CA GLY A 70 -7.66 -14.11 0.61
C GLY A 70 -8.64 -12.96 0.70
N LEU A 71 -8.17 -11.70 0.82
CA LEU A 71 -9.01 -10.51 0.85
C LEU A 71 -8.59 -9.45 -0.17
N ARG A 72 -7.68 -9.73 -1.11
CA ARG A 72 -7.17 -8.75 -2.07
C ARG A 72 -6.73 -7.44 -1.39
N MET A 73 -6.15 -7.55 -0.20
CA MET A 73 -5.81 -6.40 0.63
C MET A 73 -4.52 -5.75 0.13
N ASP A 74 -4.66 -4.68 -0.64
CA ASP A 74 -3.54 -3.84 -1.12
C ASP A 74 -3.94 -2.37 -1.11
N LEU A 75 -2.97 -1.51 -0.82
CA LEU A 75 -3.17 -0.06 -0.74
C LEU A 75 -3.68 0.53 -2.07
N GLY A 76 -3.24 -0.01 -3.21
CA GLY A 76 -3.66 0.40 -4.55
C GLY A 76 -5.07 -0.06 -4.92
N GLU A 77 -5.59 -1.10 -4.27
CA GLU A 77 -6.91 -1.67 -4.58
C GLU A 77 -8.04 -0.99 -3.78
N ILE A 78 -7.74 -0.21 -2.74
CA ILE A 78 -8.73 0.45 -1.85
C ILE A 78 -9.78 1.23 -2.64
N ASN A 79 -9.35 2.02 -3.63
CA ASN A 79 -10.25 2.81 -4.47
C ASN A 79 -11.20 1.92 -5.28
N GLY A 80 -10.66 0.84 -5.87
CA GLY A 80 -11.40 -0.12 -6.67
C GLY A 80 -12.44 -0.87 -5.84
N HIS A 81 -12.01 -1.41 -4.68
CA HIS A 81 -12.91 -2.11 -3.76
C HIS A 81 -14.01 -1.19 -3.23
N SER A 82 -13.68 0.06 -2.90
CA SER A 82 -14.66 1.05 -2.44
C SER A 82 -15.67 1.41 -3.52
N ALA A 83 -15.25 1.51 -4.79
CA ALA A 83 -16.16 1.72 -5.92
C ALA A 83 -17.11 0.53 -6.12
N GLN A 84 -16.56 -0.70 -6.13
CA GLN A 84 -17.34 -1.93 -6.30
C GLN A 84 -18.37 -2.13 -5.18
N ALA A 85 -18.01 -1.79 -3.94
CA ALA A 85 -18.95 -1.85 -2.82
C ALA A 85 -20.11 -0.85 -2.99
N ARG A 86 -19.84 0.36 -3.49
CA ARG A 86 -20.89 1.36 -3.78
C ARG A 86 -21.82 0.92 -4.90
N GLU A 87 -21.29 0.30 -5.96
CA GLU A 87 -22.10 -0.31 -7.03
C GLU A 87 -23.02 -1.40 -6.46
N SER A 88 -22.54 -2.12 -5.45
CA SER A 88 -23.29 -3.11 -4.68
C SER A 88 -24.22 -2.51 -3.61
N ARG A 89 -24.44 -1.19 -3.64
CA ARG A 89 -25.28 -0.41 -2.72
C ARG A 89 -24.80 -0.41 -1.26
N ALA A 90 -23.49 -0.53 -1.03
CA ALA A 90 -22.92 -0.23 0.27
C ALA A 90 -23.18 1.24 0.67
N ARG A 91 -23.06 1.53 1.97
CA ARG A 91 -23.17 2.92 2.45
C ARG A 91 -22.06 3.78 1.85
N GLY A 92 -22.37 5.05 1.57
CA GLY A 92 -21.42 5.99 0.96
C GLY A 92 -20.24 6.37 1.86
N ASP A 93 -20.35 6.15 3.17
CA ASP A 93 -19.31 6.40 4.18
C ASP A 93 -18.42 5.17 4.46
N LEU A 94 -18.64 4.05 3.75
CA LEU A 94 -17.76 2.88 3.83
C LEU A 94 -16.57 3.04 2.89
N VAL A 95 -15.36 2.94 3.45
CA VAL A 95 -14.11 2.81 2.70
C VAL A 95 -13.60 1.40 2.86
N VAL A 96 -13.38 0.72 1.73
CA VAL A 96 -13.07 -0.71 1.69
C VAL A 96 -11.59 -0.91 1.43
N PHE A 97 -10.92 -1.62 2.32
CA PHE A 97 -9.49 -1.96 2.20
C PHE A 97 -9.24 -3.41 1.75
N GLY A 98 -10.28 -4.26 1.73
CA GLY A 98 -10.19 -5.62 1.22
C GLY A 98 -11.54 -6.18 0.78
N ALA A 99 -11.53 -7.16 -0.12
CA ALA A 99 -12.69 -7.85 -0.64
C ALA A 99 -12.39 -9.35 -0.81
N GLU A 100 -13.33 -10.20 -0.39
CA GLU A 100 -13.21 -11.64 -0.63
C GLU A 100 -13.24 -11.98 -2.14
N PRO A 101 -12.59 -13.07 -2.58
CA PRO A 101 -12.69 -13.57 -3.94
C PRO A 101 -14.16 -13.78 -4.32
N GLY A 102 -14.59 -13.15 -5.41
CA GLY A 102 -16.00 -13.12 -5.83
C GLY A 102 -16.71 -11.79 -5.57
N GLY A 103 -16.13 -10.89 -4.75
CA GLY A 103 -16.63 -9.53 -4.58
C GLY A 103 -17.99 -9.44 -3.88
N HIS A 104 -18.31 -10.44 -3.05
CA HIS A 104 -19.59 -10.49 -2.31
C HIS A 104 -19.49 -9.97 -0.88
N VAL A 105 -18.28 -9.97 -0.31
CA VAL A 105 -17.99 -9.52 1.05
C VAL A 105 -16.85 -8.51 0.98
N PHE A 106 -17.08 -7.35 1.59
CA PHE A 106 -16.15 -6.23 1.61
C PHE A 106 -15.76 -5.90 3.06
N HIS A 107 -14.47 -5.65 3.28
CA HIS A 107 -13.87 -5.30 4.57
C HIS A 107 -13.37 -3.86 4.51
N GLY A 108 -13.83 -3.04 5.44
CA GLY A 108 -13.60 -1.62 5.40
C GLY A 108 -13.67 -0.96 6.77
N PHE A 109 -13.75 0.36 6.78
CA PHE A 109 -14.06 1.16 7.95
C PHE A 109 -15.10 2.23 7.56
N LEU A 110 -15.82 2.73 8.55
CA LEU A 110 -16.79 3.80 8.36
C LEU A 110 -16.14 5.15 8.69
N ILE A 111 -16.31 6.14 7.82
CA ILE A 111 -15.82 7.50 8.06
C ILE A 111 -16.52 8.05 9.32
N GLY A 112 -15.73 8.45 10.32
CA GLY A 112 -16.22 9.00 11.59
C GLY A 112 -16.58 7.95 12.65
N ALA A 113 -16.40 6.66 12.37
CA ALA A 113 -16.43 5.62 13.41
C ALA A 113 -15.08 5.57 14.18
N PRO A 114 -15.04 4.89 15.34
CA PRO A 114 -13.77 4.63 16.04
C PRO A 114 -12.75 3.92 15.14
N ASP A 115 -11.48 4.34 15.23
CA ASP A 115 -10.39 3.92 14.34
C ASP A 115 -9.99 2.43 14.50
N ASP A 116 -10.43 1.79 15.57
CA ASP A 116 -10.17 0.38 15.92
C ASP A 116 -11.28 -0.58 15.43
N ARG A 117 -12.15 -0.12 14.53
CA ARG A 117 -13.30 -0.91 14.04
C ARG A 117 -13.15 -1.29 12.58
N VAL A 118 -13.40 -2.57 12.30
CA VAL A 118 -13.57 -3.09 10.94
C VAL A 118 -15.06 -3.28 10.66
N ALA A 119 -15.52 -2.72 9.54
CA ALA A 119 -16.85 -2.91 9.01
C ALA A 119 -16.84 -3.99 7.92
N VAL A 120 -17.73 -4.98 8.01
CA VAL A 120 -17.89 -6.05 7.03
C VAL A 120 -19.25 -5.92 6.37
N PHE A 121 -19.25 -5.68 5.06
CA PHE A 121 -20.45 -5.54 4.24
C PHE A 121 -20.64 -6.79 3.38
N ASN A 122 -21.80 -7.44 3.51
CA ASN A 122 -22.18 -8.59 2.68
C ASN A 122 -23.28 -8.17 1.70
N THR A 123 -23.02 -8.36 0.41
CA THR A 123 -23.92 -7.95 -0.68
C THR A 123 -25.23 -8.75 -0.76
N HIS A 124 -25.22 -10.03 -0.38
CA HIS A 124 -26.40 -10.90 -0.48
C HIS A 124 -27.50 -10.46 0.49
N GLY A 125 -27.12 -10.22 1.75
CA GLY A 125 -28.04 -9.75 2.79
C GLY A 125 -28.11 -8.21 2.89
N ARG A 126 -27.23 -7.49 2.18
CA ARG A 126 -26.95 -6.06 2.37
C ARG A 126 -26.74 -5.68 3.83
N SER A 127 -26.15 -6.60 4.59
CA SER A 127 -25.88 -6.42 6.01
C SER A 127 -24.52 -5.77 6.19
N LEU A 128 -24.44 -4.87 7.17
CA LEU A 128 -23.19 -4.29 7.62
C LEU A 128 -22.99 -4.63 9.09
N GLN A 129 -21.90 -5.32 9.39
CA GLN A 129 -21.49 -5.64 10.75
C GLN A 129 -20.21 -4.88 11.08
N SER A 130 -19.99 -4.62 12.37
CA SER A 130 -18.79 -3.95 12.84
C SER A 130 -18.15 -4.76 13.95
N PHE A 131 -16.84 -4.92 13.86
CA PHE A 131 -16.03 -5.70 14.76
C PHE A 131 -14.87 -4.85 15.29
N ASP A 132 -14.38 -5.20 16.47
CA ASP A 132 -13.06 -4.76 16.90
C ASP A 132 -12.00 -5.34 15.93
N VAL A 133 -11.00 -4.55 15.57
CA VAL A 133 -9.98 -4.93 14.57
C VAL A 133 -9.15 -6.12 15.03
N THR A 134 -8.89 -6.26 16.33
CA THR A 134 -8.12 -7.39 16.87
C THR A 134 -8.95 -8.67 16.76
N THR A 135 -10.22 -8.60 17.17
CA THR A 135 -11.17 -9.72 17.06
C THR A 135 -11.36 -10.15 15.61
N TRP A 136 -11.52 -9.17 14.70
CA TRP A 136 -11.63 -9.44 13.27
C TRP A 136 -10.38 -10.12 12.71
N LEU A 137 -9.18 -9.68 13.11
CA LEU A 137 -7.93 -10.31 12.67
C LEU A 137 -7.79 -11.73 13.24
N SER A 138 -8.12 -11.95 14.52
CA SER A 138 -8.13 -13.29 15.12
C SER A 138 -9.00 -14.27 14.32
N ASP A 139 -10.22 -13.87 13.96
CA ASP A 139 -11.10 -14.71 13.13
C ASP A 139 -10.48 -15.04 11.76
N ARG A 140 -9.76 -14.09 11.15
CA ARG A 140 -9.06 -14.32 9.86
C ARG A 140 -7.86 -15.26 10.01
N VAL A 141 -7.12 -15.14 11.11
CA VAL A 141 -5.98 -16.01 11.45
C VAL A 141 -6.47 -17.45 11.65
N ASP A 142 -7.55 -17.63 12.40
CA ASP A 142 -8.17 -18.94 12.62
C ASP A 142 -8.67 -19.56 11.31
N GLN A 143 -9.32 -18.76 10.45
CA GLN A 143 -9.77 -19.22 9.13
C GLN A 143 -8.63 -19.60 8.19
N ALA A 144 -7.49 -18.91 8.29
CA ALA A 144 -6.29 -19.22 7.54
C ALA A 144 -5.53 -20.45 8.11
N GLY A 145 -5.91 -20.95 9.28
CA GLY A 145 -5.21 -22.05 9.95
C GLY A 145 -3.79 -21.67 10.37
N VAL A 146 -3.53 -20.39 10.64
CA VAL A 146 -2.23 -19.90 11.08
C VAL A 146 -2.18 -19.94 12.60
N GLU A 147 -1.23 -20.71 13.15
CA GLU A 147 -0.98 -20.73 14.59
C GLU A 147 0.00 -19.61 14.96
N PRO A 148 -0.38 -18.59 15.75
CA PRO A 148 0.51 -17.48 16.08
C PRO A 148 1.75 -17.94 16.83
N ALA A 149 2.92 -17.44 16.45
CA ALA A 149 4.19 -17.76 17.10
C ALA A 149 4.54 -16.71 18.18
N GLU A 150 5.36 -17.07 19.16
CA GLU A 150 5.89 -16.10 20.12
C GLU A 150 6.81 -15.10 19.39
N ALA A 151 6.49 -13.81 19.48
CA ALA A 151 7.22 -12.74 18.81
C ALA A 151 7.01 -11.40 19.53
N PRO A 152 7.92 -10.43 19.38
CA PRO A 152 7.68 -9.07 19.84
C PRO A 152 6.50 -8.43 19.08
N PRO A 153 5.83 -7.42 19.68
CA PRO A 153 4.80 -6.64 18.99
C PRO A 153 5.32 -6.03 17.68
N LEU A 154 4.45 -5.99 16.66
CA LEU A 154 4.75 -5.34 15.40
C LEU A 154 5.02 -3.84 15.61
N GLN A 155 6.13 -3.36 15.06
CA GLN A 155 6.41 -1.93 14.90
C GLN A 155 6.20 -1.54 13.44
N ALA A 156 5.00 -1.08 13.12
CA ALA A 156 4.66 -0.62 11.77
C ALA A 156 4.95 0.88 11.63
N ARG A 157 5.50 1.30 10.49
CA ARG A 157 5.90 2.70 10.28
C ARG A 157 5.62 3.20 8.87
N LEU A 158 5.39 4.50 8.77
CA LEU A 158 5.36 5.20 7.49
C LEU A 158 6.76 5.66 7.15
N VAL A 159 7.28 5.20 6.02
CA VAL A 159 8.58 5.60 5.49
C VAL A 159 8.39 6.33 4.18
N ARG A 160 9.33 7.19 3.80
CA ARG A 160 9.38 7.66 2.42
C ARG A 160 10.09 6.60 1.61
N ALA A 161 9.39 5.93 0.70
CA ALA A 161 10.05 4.96 -0.16
C ALA A 161 11.12 5.65 -0.99
N ALA A 162 12.25 4.97 -1.21
CA ALA A 162 13.17 5.41 -2.24
C ALA A 162 12.39 5.44 -3.57
N PRO A 163 12.55 6.49 -4.40
CA PRO A 163 11.86 6.57 -5.67
C PRO A 163 12.18 5.30 -6.47
N LYS A 164 11.14 4.53 -6.81
CA LYS A 164 11.30 3.33 -7.63
C LYS A 164 11.95 3.77 -8.94
N LEU A 165 13.19 3.33 -9.17
CA LEU A 165 13.90 3.69 -10.39
C LEU A 165 13.08 3.14 -11.57
N PRO A 166 12.59 3.97 -12.50
CA PRO A 166 11.88 3.53 -13.68
C PRO A 166 12.60 2.38 -14.36
N GLU A 167 11.86 1.32 -14.66
CA GLU A 167 12.30 0.22 -15.51
C GLU A 167 12.46 0.78 -16.93
N GLY A 168 13.70 0.88 -17.37
CA GLY A 168 14.02 1.54 -18.63
C GLY A 168 15.49 1.40 -18.95
N ARG A 169 15.80 1.48 -20.25
CA ARG A 169 17.17 1.33 -20.75
C ARG A 169 18.13 2.23 -19.98
N ARG A 170 19.30 1.69 -19.66
CA ARG A 170 20.34 2.47 -18.98
C ARG A 170 20.99 3.42 -19.97
N ALA A 171 21.30 4.61 -19.50
CA ALA A 171 22.03 5.60 -20.29
C ALA A 171 23.06 6.30 -19.40
N ARG A 172 24.26 6.49 -19.94
CA ARG A 172 25.35 7.21 -19.29
C ARG A 172 25.42 8.64 -19.86
N HIS A 173 25.52 9.61 -18.97
CA HIS A 173 25.82 11.00 -19.28
C HIS A 173 27.12 11.41 -18.60
N HIS A 174 28.03 12.05 -19.34
CA HIS A 174 29.37 12.42 -18.86
C HIS A 174 29.36 13.21 -17.53
N LYS A 175 28.36 14.07 -17.31
CA LYS A 175 28.24 14.91 -16.10
C LYS A 175 27.54 14.23 -14.92
N TRP A 176 26.65 13.28 -15.17
CA TRP A 176 25.70 12.79 -14.15
C TRP A 176 25.78 11.27 -13.92
N GLY A 177 26.72 10.59 -14.57
CA GLY A 177 26.90 9.15 -14.41
C GLY A 177 25.84 8.36 -15.16
N VAL A 178 25.42 7.23 -14.59
CA VAL A 178 24.47 6.30 -15.20
C VAL A 178 23.07 6.52 -14.61
N GLY A 179 22.07 6.64 -15.49
CA GLY A 179 20.66 6.72 -15.13
C GLY A 179 19.80 5.76 -15.94
N ARG A 180 18.49 5.78 -15.68
CA ARG A 180 17.49 5.03 -16.46
C ARG A 180 16.57 5.95 -17.23
N VAL A 181 16.36 5.62 -18.50
CA VAL A 181 15.47 6.37 -19.41
C VAL A 181 14.03 6.20 -18.93
N MET A 182 13.32 7.32 -18.75
CA MET A 182 11.91 7.36 -18.41
C MET A 182 11.02 7.52 -19.63
N THR A 183 11.35 8.49 -20.49
CA THR A 183 10.57 8.84 -21.68
C THR A 183 11.51 9.38 -22.75
N GLU A 184 11.16 9.14 -24.02
CA GLU A 184 11.81 9.70 -25.19
C GLU A 184 10.78 10.49 -26.01
N GLU A 185 11.09 11.74 -26.37
CA GLU A 185 10.24 12.61 -27.17
C GLU A 185 10.98 12.98 -28.47
N GLY A 186 10.40 12.58 -29.61
CA GLY A 186 10.96 12.77 -30.95
C GLY A 186 11.86 11.63 -31.42
N THR A 187 12.55 11.82 -32.56
CA THR A 187 13.38 10.80 -33.19
C THR A 187 14.81 11.29 -33.45
N GLY A 188 15.71 10.34 -33.70
CA GLY A 188 17.10 10.63 -34.06
C GLY A 188 17.98 11.14 -32.90
N PRO A 189 19.12 11.78 -33.21
CA PRO A 189 20.09 12.21 -32.21
C PRO A 189 19.67 13.47 -31.43
N THR A 190 18.68 14.20 -31.92
CA THR A 190 18.15 15.42 -31.29
C THR A 190 16.94 15.17 -30.39
N ARG A 191 16.47 13.92 -30.30
CA ARG A 191 15.35 13.57 -29.43
C ARG A 191 15.66 13.89 -27.98
N LYS A 192 14.65 14.35 -27.25
CA LYS A 192 14.75 14.66 -25.82
C LYS A 192 14.47 13.39 -25.03
N VAL A 193 15.31 13.11 -24.05
CA VAL A 193 15.24 11.93 -23.21
C VAL A 193 15.17 12.40 -21.77
N LYS A 194 14.12 12.03 -21.04
CA LYS A 194 14.08 12.23 -19.59
C LYS A 194 14.73 11.02 -18.92
N ILE A 195 15.78 11.24 -18.15
CA ILE A 195 16.51 10.19 -17.44
C ILE A 195 16.45 10.48 -15.94
N VAL A 196 16.21 9.45 -15.14
CA VAL A 196 16.45 9.50 -13.70
C VAL A 196 17.91 9.13 -13.42
N PHE A 197 18.64 10.00 -12.73
CA PHE A 197 19.98 9.72 -12.21
C PHE A 197 19.87 9.51 -10.69
N PRO A 198 20.38 8.41 -10.11
CA PRO A 198 20.20 8.11 -8.68
C PRO A 198 20.60 9.25 -7.74
N GLU A 199 21.69 9.95 -8.04
CA GLU A 199 22.23 11.01 -7.16
C GLU A 199 21.72 12.42 -7.50
N VAL A 200 21.19 12.63 -8.72
CA VAL A 200 20.93 13.98 -9.27
C VAL A 200 19.44 14.20 -9.60
N GLY A 201 18.63 13.15 -9.55
CA GLY A 201 17.22 13.17 -9.91
C GLY A 201 16.97 13.18 -11.42
N VAL A 202 15.80 13.68 -11.83
CA VAL A 202 15.37 13.65 -13.24
C VAL A 202 16.00 14.79 -14.04
N LYS A 203 16.57 14.48 -15.21
CA LYS A 203 17.09 15.45 -16.19
C LYS A 203 16.53 15.19 -17.58
N ALA A 204 16.22 16.26 -18.30
CA ALA A 204 15.93 16.21 -19.73
C ALA A 204 17.23 16.46 -20.50
N VAL A 205 17.63 15.49 -21.31
CA VAL A 205 18.91 15.49 -22.04
C VAL A 205 18.65 15.18 -23.50
N VAL A 206 19.43 15.76 -24.41
CA VAL A 206 19.36 15.42 -25.83
C VAL A 206 20.13 14.12 -26.07
N ALA A 207 19.56 13.18 -26.83
CA ALA A 207 20.09 11.83 -27.04
C ALA A 207 21.57 11.78 -27.48
N ARG A 208 22.04 12.75 -28.27
CA ARG A 208 23.46 12.82 -28.68
C ARG A 208 24.47 12.96 -27.53
N PHE A 209 24.03 13.35 -26.33
CA PHE A 209 24.89 13.46 -25.15
C PHE A 209 24.82 12.23 -24.24
N LEU A 210 24.15 11.18 -24.70
CA LEU A 210 23.92 9.95 -23.96
C LEU A 210 24.61 8.78 -24.66
N GLU A 211 25.27 7.96 -23.86
CA GLU A 211 25.71 6.63 -24.25
C GLU A 211 24.66 5.65 -23.71
N PHE A 212 23.86 5.07 -24.60
CA PHE A 212 22.89 4.04 -24.21
C PHE A 212 23.65 2.74 -23.93
N LEU A 213 23.43 2.20 -22.74
CA LEU A 213 23.99 0.93 -22.32
C LEU A 213 22.90 -0.09 -22.60
N ASP A 214 23.04 -0.85 -23.68
CA ASP A 214 22.11 -1.93 -23.98
C ASP A 214 22.16 -2.95 -22.84
N ASP A 215 21.00 -3.46 -22.44
CA ASP A 215 20.91 -4.61 -21.55
C ASP A 215 21.35 -5.81 -22.40
N VAL A 216 22.63 -6.19 -22.29
CA VAL A 216 23.09 -7.50 -22.77
C VAL A 216 22.48 -8.51 -21.82
N ASP A 217 21.48 -9.24 -22.29
CA ASP A 217 20.89 -10.40 -21.60
C ASP A 217 21.97 -11.38 -21.11
#